data_AF-A0A8S3HPJ0-F1
#
_entry.id   AF-A0A8S3HPJ0-F1
#
_cell.length_a   1.000
_cell.length_b   1.000
_cell.length_c   1.000
_cell.angle_alpha   90.00
_cell.angle_beta   90.00
_cell.angle_gamma   90.00
#
_symmetry.space_group_name_H-M   'P 1'
#
loop_
_entity.id
_entity.type
_entity.pdbx_description
1 polymer ?
#
loop_
_entity_poly.entity_id
_entity_poly.type
_entity_poly.pdbx_seq_one_letter_code
_entity_poly.pdbx_strand_id
1 'polypeptide(L)'
;NISSPFDRNITRSDELRQTVSIVVDIAFDLNGADIFFLNRQPLRNVKNAEQLIPVFAVPPAGPTPIVRTLRQVLQEKRLEIQERKLLILIATDGVPTNDNGQQETKPL
;
A
#
# COMPACT_ATOMS: atom_id res chain seq x y z
N ASN A 1 32.81 11.54 4.56
CA ASN A 1 31.41 11.39 5.03
C ASN A 1 31.40 10.46 6.22
N ILE A 2 31.38 11.03 7.42
CA ILE A 2 31.26 10.27 8.67
C ILE A 2 29.76 10.25 8.99
N SER A 3 29.11 9.10 8.79
CA SER A 3 27.73 8.88 9.25
C SER A 3 27.72 8.78 10.77
N SER A 4 26.84 9.55 11.41
CA SER A 4 26.69 9.54 12.86
C SER A 4 25.98 8.26 13.31
N PRO A 5 26.35 7.63 14.44
CA PRO A 5 25.60 6.51 15.00
C PRO A 5 24.17 6.88 15.46
N PHE A 6 23.81 8.17 15.40
CA PHE A 6 22.49 8.72 15.69
C PHE A 6 21.74 9.20 14.45
N ASP A 7 22.32 9.10 13.26
CA ASP A 7 21.56 9.32 12.03
C ASP A 7 20.51 8.21 11.96
N ARG A 8 19.22 8.57 11.97
CA ARG A 8 18.15 7.59 11.76
C ARG A 8 18.40 6.96 10.39
N ASN A 9 18.79 5.69 10.38
CA ASN A 9 18.78 4.89 9.16
C ASN A 9 17.34 4.81 8.69
N ILE A 10 16.97 5.66 7.71
CA ILE A 10 15.67 5.60 7.05
C ILE A 10 15.55 4.19 6.46
N THR A 11 14.57 3.43 6.92
CA THR A 11 14.31 2.10 6.39
C THR A 11 13.49 2.22 5.10
N ARG A 12 13.53 1.20 4.24
CA ARG A 12 12.61 1.12 3.07
C ARG A 12 11.14 1.20 3.49
N SER A 13 10.82 0.72 4.69
CA SER A 13 9.50 0.83 5.28
C SER A 13 9.13 2.28 5.62
N ASP A 14 10.10 3.09 6.08
CA ASP A 14 9.90 4.52 6.32
C ASP A 14 9.64 5.28 5.00
N GLU A 15 10.38 4.96 3.94
CA GLU A 15 10.16 5.53 2.59
C GLU A 15 8.78 5.19 2.04
N LEU A 16 8.35 3.93 2.21
CA LEU A 16 7.02 3.48 1.82
C LEU A 16 5.94 4.23 2.61
N ARG A 17 6.09 4.36 3.93
CA ARG A 17 5.17 5.12 4.78
C ARG A 17 5.07 6.58 4.33
N GLN A 18 6.21 7.21 4.05
CA GLN A 18 6.23 8.61 3.58
C GLN A 18 5.48 8.74 2.25
N THR A 19 5.73 7.83 1.31
CA THR A 19 5.05 7.80 -0.01
C THR A 19 3.54 7.65 0.14
N VAL A 20 3.08 6.69 0.96
CA VAL A 20 1.64 6.48 1.20
C VAL A 20 1.00 7.70 1.87
N SER A 21 1.70 8.37 2.79
CA SER A 21 1.20 9.57 3.45
C SER A 21 0.93 10.70 2.45
N ILE A 22 1.89 10.98 1.56
CA ILE A 22 1.75 11.99 0.49
C ILE A 22 0.55 11.66 -0.42
N VAL A 23 0.39 10.40 -0.78
CA VAL A 23 -0.69 9.94 -1.66
C VAL A 23 -2.05 10.10 -0.99
N VAL A 24 -2.15 9.79 0.30
CA VAL A 24 -3.39 9.98 1.06
C VAL A 24 -3.76 11.45 1.17
N ASP A 25 -2.79 12.33 1.39
CA ASP A 25 -3.03 13.77 1.45
C ASP A 25 -3.54 14.29 0.09
N ILE A 26 -3.00 13.82 -1.03
CA ILE A 26 -3.54 14.13 -2.37
C ILE A 26 -4.95 13.55 -2.57
N ALA A 27 -5.18 12.31 -2.12
CA ALA A 27 -6.47 11.64 -2.30
C ALA A 27 -7.57 12.22 -1.41
N PHE A 28 -7.23 12.86 -0.29
CA PHE A 28 -8.19 13.57 0.57
C PHE A 28 -8.99 14.61 -0.23
N ASP A 29 -8.31 15.42 -1.04
CA ASP A 29 -8.93 16.44 -1.90
C ASP A 29 -9.88 15.81 -2.94
N LEU A 30 -9.76 14.50 -3.20
CA LEU A 30 -10.57 13.72 -4.13
C LEU A 30 -11.66 12.86 -3.46
N ASN A 31 -12.05 13.20 -2.22
CA ASN A 31 -13.03 12.47 -1.39
C ASN A 31 -12.47 11.21 -0.68
N GLY A 32 -11.17 11.18 -0.43
CA GLY A 32 -10.49 10.11 0.32
C GLY A 32 -10.13 8.88 -0.51
N ALA A 33 -9.47 7.91 0.13
CA ALA A 33 -9.00 6.68 -0.50
C ALA A 33 -9.29 5.44 0.36
N ASP A 34 -9.44 4.30 -0.30
CA ASP A 34 -9.36 3.00 0.36
C ASP A 34 -7.93 2.47 0.26
N ILE A 35 -7.41 1.92 1.35
CA ILE A 35 -6.09 1.31 1.41
C ILE A 35 -6.23 -0.18 1.59
N PHE A 36 -5.73 -0.92 0.62
CA PHE A 36 -5.68 -2.37 0.64
C PHE A 36 -4.28 -2.82 1.01
N PHE A 37 -4.19 -3.65 2.05
CA PHE A 37 -2.94 -4.28 2.44
C PHE A 37 -2.88 -5.70 1.87
N LEU A 38 -1.67 -6.18 1.59
CA LEU A 38 -1.49 -7.50 1.01
C LEU A 38 -1.92 -8.64 1.97
N ASN A 39 -1.61 -8.49 3.27
CA ASN A 39 -1.74 -9.56 4.27
C ASN A 39 -2.59 -9.18 5.49
N ARG A 40 -3.44 -8.13 5.37
CA ARG A 40 -4.35 -7.73 6.45
C ARG A 40 -5.59 -7.01 5.91
N GLN A 41 -6.56 -6.77 6.80
CA GLN A 41 -7.82 -6.14 6.44
C GLN A 41 -7.62 -4.72 5.90
N PRO A 42 -8.38 -4.31 4.86
CA PRO A 42 -8.28 -3.00 4.25
C PRO A 42 -8.77 -1.91 5.20
N LEU A 43 -8.18 -0.72 5.07
CA LEU A 43 -8.67 0.49 5.73
C LEU A 43 -9.48 1.31 4.72
N ARG A 44 -10.70 1.70 5.08
CA ARG A 44 -11.66 2.37 4.17
C ARG A 44 -11.80 3.85 4.44
N ASN A 45 -12.10 4.61 3.39
CA ASN A 45 -12.42 6.02 3.47
C ASN A 45 -11.39 6.82 4.31
N VAL A 46 -10.12 6.58 4.02
CA VAL A 46 -8.98 7.28 4.61
C VAL A 46 -8.97 8.70 4.06
N LYS A 47 -8.95 9.66 4.97
CA LYS A 47 -9.04 11.09 4.69
C LYS A 47 -7.85 11.87 5.22
N ASN A 48 -6.99 11.29 6.04
CA ASN A 48 -5.77 11.93 6.48
C ASN A 48 -4.68 10.91 6.77
N ALA A 49 -3.42 11.33 6.68
CA ALA A 49 -2.27 10.47 6.95
C ALA A 49 -2.19 9.99 8.42
N GLU A 50 -2.80 10.72 9.37
CA GLU A 50 -2.79 10.33 10.80
C GLU A 50 -3.52 9.00 11.04
N GLN A 51 -4.56 8.70 10.26
CA GLN A 51 -5.25 7.41 10.28
C GLN A 51 -4.33 6.23 9.96
N LEU A 52 -3.17 6.46 9.34
CA LEU A 52 -2.21 5.41 9.01
C LEU A 52 -1.21 5.11 10.12
N ILE A 53 -1.02 6.03 11.07
CA ILE A 53 -0.06 5.87 12.17
C ILE A 53 -0.23 4.54 12.92
N PRO A 54 -1.43 4.18 13.42
CA PRO A 54 -1.60 2.91 14.13
C PRO A 54 -1.39 1.69 13.23
N VAL A 55 -1.63 1.86 11.94
CA VAL A 55 -1.54 0.78 10.94
C VAL A 55 -0.08 0.50 10.56
N PHE A 56 0.79 1.51 10.62
CA PHE A 56 2.24 1.35 10.46
C PHE A 56 2.97 0.96 11.75
N ALA A 57 2.31 1.01 12.90
CA ALA A 57 2.90 0.52 14.16
C ALA A 57 3.13 -1.00 14.15
N VAL A 58 2.35 -1.74 13.35
CA VAL A 58 2.58 -3.17 13.10
C VAL A 58 3.32 -3.32 11.78
N PRO A 59 4.55 -3.87 11.79
CA PRO A 59 5.34 -4.05 10.58
C PRO A 59 4.63 -5.02 9.61
N PRO A 60 4.79 -4.82 8.29
CA PRO A 60 4.28 -5.76 7.31
C PRO A 60 4.95 -7.13 7.47
N ALA A 61 4.18 -8.20 7.28
CA ALA A 61 4.65 -9.58 7.33
C ALA A 61 3.87 -10.43 6.32
N GLY A 62 4.48 -11.54 5.88
CA GLY A 62 3.87 -12.49 4.96
C GLY A 62 4.29 -12.31 3.49
N PRO A 63 3.59 -12.99 2.55
CA PRO A 63 3.89 -12.96 1.12
C PRO A 63 3.56 -11.61 0.46
N THR A 64 3.84 -11.46 -0.84
CA THR A 64 3.54 -10.26 -1.65
C THR A 64 2.50 -10.55 -2.77
N PRO A 65 1.26 -10.98 -2.44
CA PRO A 65 0.22 -11.36 -3.41
C PRO A 65 -0.45 -10.18 -4.11
N ILE A 66 0.33 -9.47 -4.93
CA ILE A 66 -0.11 -8.27 -5.66
C ILE A 66 -1.22 -8.61 -6.65
N VAL A 67 -1.08 -9.68 -7.45
CA VAL A 67 -2.08 -10.06 -8.46
C VAL A 67 -3.41 -10.43 -7.82
N ARG A 68 -3.39 -11.22 -6.75
CA ARG A 68 -4.60 -11.56 -5.99
C ARG A 68 -5.26 -10.30 -5.42
N THR A 69 -4.48 -9.45 -4.76
CA THR A 69 -5.00 -8.23 -4.11
C THR A 69 -5.59 -7.27 -5.15
N LEU A 70 -4.95 -7.11 -6.30
CA LEU A 70 -5.47 -6.29 -7.39
C LEU A 70 -6.80 -6.82 -7.94
N ARG A 71 -6.92 -8.15 -8.15
CA ARG A 71 -8.19 -8.75 -8.57
C ARG A 71 -9.31 -8.52 -7.54
N GLN A 72 -8.99 -8.63 -6.25
CA GLN A 72 -9.92 -8.32 -5.17
C GLN A 72 -10.37 -6.85 -5.25
N VAL A 73 -9.44 -5.90 -5.39
CA VAL A 73 -9.77 -4.47 -5.52
C VAL A 73 -10.69 -4.21 -6.70
N LEU A 74 -10.37 -4.76 -7.88
CA LEU A 74 -11.17 -4.58 -9.09
C LEU A 74 -12.57 -5.19 -8.97
N GLN A 75 -12.70 -6.33 -8.29
CA GLN A 75 -13.98 -6.97 -8.05
C GLN A 75 -14.84 -6.16 -7.06
N GLU A 76 -14.24 -5.71 -5.96
CA GLU A 76 -14.93 -4.91 -4.94
C GLU A 76 -15.33 -3.53 -5.47
N LYS A 77 -14.50 -2.93 -6.32
CA LYS A 77 -14.73 -1.60 -6.91
C LYS A 77 -15.47 -1.63 -8.25
N ARG A 78 -16.04 -2.78 -8.61
CA ARG A 78 -16.64 -2.99 -9.94
C ARG A 78 -17.74 -1.98 -10.27
N LEU A 79 -18.57 -1.62 -9.30
CA LEU A 79 -19.64 -0.63 -9.50
C LEU A 79 -19.07 0.78 -9.62
N GLU A 80 -18.12 1.15 -8.76
CA GLU A 80 -17.49 2.48 -8.82
C GLU A 80 -16.72 2.69 -10.13
N ILE A 81 -16.09 1.64 -10.69
CA ILE A 81 -15.38 1.71 -11.98
C ILE A 81 -16.35 2.03 -13.14
N GLN A 82 -17.63 1.66 -13.04
CA GLN A 82 -18.63 1.98 -14.06
C GLN A 82 -19.05 3.46 -14.01
N GLU A 83 -18.98 4.09 -12.84
CA GLU A 83 -19.44 5.46 -12.61
C GLU A 83 -18.31 6.49 -12.68
N ARG A 84 -17.07 6.10 -12.34
CA ARG A 84 -15.90 6.98 -12.30
C ARG A 84 -14.60 6.23 -12.58
N LYS A 85 -13.57 6.98 -12.98
CA LYS A 85 -12.22 6.43 -13.14
C LYS A 85 -11.64 6.05 -11.77
N LEU A 86 -11.04 4.86 -11.69
CA LEU A 86 -10.33 4.38 -10.50
C LEU A 86 -8.81 4.52 -10.71
N LEU A 87 -8.15 5.25 -9.82
CA LEU A 87 -6.68 5.27 -9.73
C LEU A 87 -6.24 4.26 -8.68
N ILE A 88 -5.39 3.31 -9.08
CA ILE A 88 -4.79 2.33 -8.17
C ILE A 88 -3.30 2.62 -8.09
N LEU A 89 -2.82 2.96 -6.90
CA LEU A 89 -1.39 3.04 -6.61
C LEU A 89 -0.97 1.77 -5.87
N ILE A 90 0.03 1.07 -6.41
CA ILE A 90 0.65 -0.09 -5.77
C ILE A 90 2.01 0.37 -5.26
N ALA A 91 2.21 0.30 -3.95
CA ALA A 91 3.47 0.63 -3.30
C ALA A 91 3.96 -0.61 -2.53
N THR A 92 5.11 -1.14 -2.95
CA THR A 92 5.72 -2.38 -2.41
C THR A 92 7.24 -2.23 -2.44
N ASP A 93 7.92 -2.79 -1.44
CA ASP A 93 9.38 -2.90 -1.35
C ASP A 93 9.90 -4.32 -1.63
N GLY A 94 8.99 -5.26 -1.92
CA GLY A 94 9.27 -6.67 -2.22
C GLY A 94 8.82 -7.11 -3.62
N VAL A 95 9.31 -8.27 -4.04
CA VAL A 95 8.93 -8.92 -5.31
C VAL A 95 7.56 -9.60 -5.20
N PRO A 96 6.72 -9.60 -6.26
CA PRO A 96 5.44 -10.30 -6.26
C PRO A 96 5.58 -11.79 -5.97
N THR A 97 4.71 -12.32 -5.11
CA THR A 97 4.62 -13.76 -4.81
C THR A 97 3.17 -14.21 -4.78
N ASN A 98 2.91 -15.51 -4.91
CA ASN A 98 1.61 -16.07 -4.57
C ASN A 98 1.41 -16.12 -3.03
N ASP A 99 0.26 -16.62 -2.59
CA ASP A 99 -0.08 -16.74 -1.16
C ASP A 99 0.83 -17.73 -0.39
N ASN A 100 1.54 -18.60 -1.11
CA ASN A 100 2.53 -19.52 -0.52
C ASN A 100 3.95 -18.92 -0.48
N GLY A 101 4.13 -17.65 -0.86
CA GLY A 101 5.44 -16.98 -0.89
C GLY A 101 6.33 -17.37 -2.08
N GLN A 102 5.81 -18.10 -3.06
CA GLN A 102 6.55 -18.43 -4.28
C GLN A 102 6.47 -17.26 -5.26
N GLN A 103 7.61 -16.85 -5.82
CA GLN A 103 7.66 -15.72 -6.75
C GLN A 103 6.78 -15.96 -7.97
N GLU A 104 5.99 -14.95 -8.33
CA GLU A 104 5.23 -14.95 -9.57
C GLU A 104 6.14 -14.43 -10.70
N THR A 105 6.81 -15.35 -11.39
CA THR A 105 7.81 -15.03 -12.43
C THR A 105 7.24 -14.88 -13.84
N LYS A 106 5.91 -14.86 -14.00
CA LYS A 106 5.35 -14.62 -15.34
C LYS A 106 5.45 -13.13 -15.68
N PRO A 107 6.11 -12.76 -16.80
CA PRO A 107 6.02 -11.40 -17.29
C PRO A 107 4.56 -11.09 -17.64
N LEU A 108 4.17 -9.85 -17.37
CA LEU A 108 2.88 -9.27 -17.78
C LEU A 108 2.69 -9.37 -19.29
#